data_AF-A0A3M1QZB0-F1
#
_entry.id   AF-A0A3M1QZB0-F1
#
_cell.length_a   1.000
_cell.length_b   1.000
_cell.length_c   1.000
_cell.angle_alpha   90.00
_cell.angle_beta   90.00
_cell.angle_gamma   90.00
#
_symmetry.space_group_name_H-M   'P 1'
#
loop_
_entity.id
_entity.type
_entity.pdbx_description
1 polymer ?
#
loop_
_entity_poly.entity_id
_entity_poly.type
_entity_poly.pdbx_seq_one_letter_code
_entity_poly.pdbx_strand_id
1 'polypeptide(L)' 'KVVLATTKDRQHRIYLGKGIYAEVTLRYVAKHYRCWEWTYPDYRTPEYIQTFEALRKLYHRQLLTQHRP' A
#
# COMPACT_ATOMS: atom_id res chain seq x y z
N LYS A 1 2.01 1.37 6.90
CA LYS A 1 2.30 1.34 5.44
C LYS A 1 1.70 0.05 4.90
N VAL A 2 1.06 0.04 3.72
CA VAL A 2 0.51 -1.18 3.12
C VAL A 2 1.44 -1.60 2.00
N VAL A 3 1.84 -2.87 2.00
CA VAL A 3 2.82 -3.42 1.07
C VAL A 3 2.30 -4.77 0.59
N LEU A 4 2.24 -4.98 -0.72
CA LEU A 4 1.92 -6.30 -1.26
C LEU A 4 3.20 -7.14 -1.27
N ALA A 5 3.23 -8.17 -0.44
CA ALA A 5 4.33 -9.13 -0.40
C ALA A 5 4.20 -10.11 -1.58
N THR A 6 5.26 -10.29 -2.35
CA THR A 6 5.28 -11.19 -3.51
C THR A 6 6.63 -11.91 -3.61
N THR A 7 6.61 -13.16 -4.05
CA THR A 7 7.80 -13.98 -4.30
C THR A 7 8.32 -13.87 -5.72
N LYS A 8 7.59 -13.17 -6.60
CA LYS A 8 8.03 -12.94 -7.99
C LYS A 8 8.98 -11.74 -7.98
N ASP A 9 10.13 -11.84 -8.63
CA ASP A 9 11.08 -10.73 -8.73
C ASP A 9 10.76 -9.89 -9.99
N ARG A 10 10.64 -8.57 -9.83
CA ARG A 10 10.46 -7.60 -10.93
C ARG A 10 11.11 -6.28 -10.54
N GLN A 11 11.62 -5.56 -11.53
CA GLN A 11 12.50 -4.37 -11.40
C GLN A 11 11.98 -3.25 -10.47
N HIS A 12 10.68 -3.17 -10.17
CA HIS A 12 10.06 -2.13 -9.32
C HIS A 12 9.85 -2.57 -7.86
N ARG A 13 10.32 -3.76 -7.46
CA ARG A 13 9.99 -4.35 -6.15
C ARG A 13 11.12 -4.15 -5.14
N ILE A 14 10.76 -3.69 -3.95
CA ILE A 14 11.71 -3.44 -2.86
C ILE A 14 11.97 -4.77 -2.16
N TYR A 15 13.21 -5.26 -2.13
CA TYR A 15 13.51 -6.50 -1.43
C TYR A 15 13.31 -6.33 0.09
N LEU A 16 12.46 -7.17 0.69
CA LEU A 16 12.18 -7.16 2.14
C LEU A 16 12.97 -8.23 2.91
N GLY A 17 13.56 -9.21 2.23
CA GLY A 17 14.25 -10.35 2.83
C GLY A 17 13.52 -11.67 2.61
N LYS A 18 14.24 -12.79 2.77
CA LYS A 18 13.71 -14.17 2.65
C LYS A 18 12.99 -14.48 1.31
N GLY A 19 13.47 -13.88 0.22
CA GLY A 19 12.81 -14.03 -1.11
C GLY A 19 11.45 -13.34 -1.21
N ILE A 20 11.10 -12.48 -0.25
CA ILE A 20 9.88 -11.67 -0.28
C ILE A 20 10.25 -10.26 -0.77
N TYR A 21 9.50 -9.82 -1.77
CA TYR A 21 9.62 -8.50 -2.35
C TYR A 21 8.34 -7.71 -2.07
N ALA A 22 8.52 -6.43 -1.77
CA ALA A 22 7.48 -5.44 -1.60
C ALA A 22 7.15 -4.81 -2.94
N GLU A 23 5.94 -5.06 -3.44
CA GLU A 23 5.41 -4.37 -4.60
C GLU A 23 4.65 -3.12 -4.16
N VAL A 24 5.08 -1.96 -4.68
CA VAL A 24 4.43 -0.67 -4.45
C VAL A 24 3.32 -0.48 -5.48
N THR A 25 2.13 -1.01 -5.18
CA THR A 25 0.97 -0.94 -6.07
C THR A 25 0.29 0.43 -6.07
N LEU A 26 0.38 1.21 -4.99
CA LEU A 26 -0.26 2.53 -4.88
C LEU A 26 0.68 3.51 -4.15
N ARG A 27 0.76 4.75 -4.63
CA ARG A 27 1.45 5.84 -3.93
C ARG A 27 0.45 6.74 -3.24
N TYR A 28 0.71 7.13 -1.99
CA TYR A 28 -0.13 8.09 -1.28
C TYR A 28 0.47 9.50 -1.43
N VAL A 29 -0.15 10.36 -2.23
CA VAL A 29 0.31 11.72 -2.52
C VAL A 29 -0.87 12.68 -2.41
N ALA A 30 -0.65 13.87 -1.86
CA ALA A 30 -1.70 14.90 -1.70
C ALA A 30 -2.97 14.37 -1.00
N LYS A 31 -2.80 13.54 0.04
CA LYS A 31 -3.87 12.89 0.81
C LYS A 31 -4.73 11.86 0.05
N HIS A 32 -4.28 11.41 -1.12
CA HIS A 32 -4.99 10.42 -1.93
C HIS A 32 -4.07 9.28 -2.38
N TYR A 33 -4.64 8.09 -2.56
CA TYR A 33 -3.94 7.02 -3.26
C TYR A 33 -4.00 7.24 -4.77
N ARG A 34 -2.82 7.21 -5.41
CA ARG A 34 -2.64 7.29 -6.85
C ARG A 34 -2.03 5.99 -7.35
N CYS A 35 -2.55 5.51 -8.47
CA CYS A 35 -1.98 4.38 -9.18
C CYS A 35 -0.70 4.79 -9.90
N TRP A 36 0.22 3.84 -10.04
CA TRP A 36 1.33 3.88 -10.97
C TRP A 36 0.90 3.33 -12.33
N GLU A 37 1.72 3.59 -13.36
CA GLU A 37 1.50 3.07 -14.71
C GLU A 37 1.52 1.53 -14.76
N TRP A 38 2.17 0.90 -13.78
CA TRP A 38 2.26 -0.56 -13.62
C TRP A 38 1.38 -1.12 -12.49
N THR A 39 0.51 -0.31 -11.87
CA THR A 39 -0.48 -0.84 -10.91
C THR A 39 -1.38 -1.84 -11.63
N TYR A 40 -1.62 -3.01 -11.04
CA TYR A 40 -2.54 -4.00 -11.60
C TYR A 40 -3.92 -3.38 -11.90
N PRO A 41 -4.57 -3.70 -13.03
CA PRO A 41 -5.86 -3.13 -13.39
C PRO A 41 -6.90 -3.20 -12.26
N ASP A 42 -6.97 -4.33 -11.57
CA ASP A 42 -7.89 -4.56 -10.46
C ASP A 42 -7.66 -3.59 -9.30
N TYR A 43 -6.42 -3.16 -9.07
CA TYR A 43 -6.07 -2.22 -8.01
C TYR A 43 -6.28 -0.75 -8.41
N ARG A 44 -6.60 -0.49 -9.68
CA ARG A 44 -6.94 0.85 -10.17
C ARG A 44 -8.41 1.20 -9.95
N THR A 45 -9.24 0.24 -9.57
CA THR A 45 -10.66 0.50 -9.45
C THR A 45 -10.94 1.43 -8.25
N PRO A 46 -11.99 2.28 -8.35
CA PRO A 46 -12.36 3.19 -7.28
C PRO A 46 -12.63 2.48 -5.95
N GLU A 47 -13.13 1.25 -5.97
CA GLU A 47 -13.47 0.45 -4.79
C GLU A 47 -12.21 0.07 -4.01
N TYR A 48 -11.16 -0.36 -4.70
CA TYR A 48 -9.87 -0.67 -4.07
C TYR A 48 -9.23 0.60 -3.49
N ILE A 49 -9.23 1.71 -4.24
CA ILE A 49 -8.70 2.99 -3.77
C ILE A 49 -9.42 3.42 -2.48
N GLN A 50 -10.75 3.40 -2.46
CA GLN A 50 -11.56 3.73 -1.28
C GLN A 50 -11.26 2.80 -0.10
N THR A 51 -11.12 1.51 -0.35
CA THR A 51 -10.76 0.51 0.67
C THR A 51 -9.40 0.85 1.30
N PHE A 52 -8.39 1.17 0.50
CA PHE A 52 -7.07 1.56 1.02
C PHE A 52 -7.10 2.90 1.75
N GLU A 53 -7.89 3.88 1.31
CA GLU A 53 -8.09 5.14 2.04
C GLU A 53 -8.74 4.92 3.41
N ALA A 54 -9.78 4.08 3.49
CA ALA A 54 -10.44 3.72 4.74
C ALA A 54 -9.48 2.99 5.69
N LEU A 55 -8.72 2.02 5.17
CA LEU A 55 -7.71 1.27 5.93
C LEU A 55 -6.64 2.19 6.51
N ARG A 56 -6.17 3.18 5.72
CA ARG A 56 -5.21 4.17 6.19
C ARG A 56 -5.76 5.04 7.32
N LYS A 57 -7.01 5.50 7.21
CA LYS A 57 -7.68 6.26 8.27
C LYS A 57 -7.79 5.43 9.55
N LEU A 58 -8.14 4.14 9.44
CA LEU A 58 -8.20 3.22 10.58
C LEU A 58 -6.83 3.03 11.24
N TYR A 59 -5.80 2.72 10.45
CA TYR A 59 -4.43 2.55 10.94
C TYR A 59 -3.89 3.82 11.61
N HIS A 60 -4.21 5.00 11.05
CA HIS A 60 -3.81 6.27 11.67
C HIS A 60 -4.49 6.48 13.03
N ARG A 61 -5.79 6.17 13.15
CA ARG A 61 -6.49 6.19 14.45
C ARG A 61 -5.87 5.22 15.45
N GLN A 62 -5.51 4.01 15.01
CA GLN A 62 -4.84 3.03 15.87
C GLN A 62 -3.48 3.53 16.36
N LEU A 63 -2.67 4.15 15.50
CA LEU A 63 -1.39 4.75 15.92
C LEU A 63 -1.58 5.84 16.97
N LEU A 64 -2.57 6.72 16.79
CA LEU A 64 -2.92 7.75 17.78
C LEU A 64 -3.41 7.15 19.11
N THR A 65 -4.05 5.99 19.06
CA THR A 65 -4.58 5.30 20.26
C THR A 65 -3.49 4.48 20.96
N GLN A 66 -2.55 3.89 20.22
CA GLN A 66 -1.42 3.12 20.76
C GLN A 66 -0.28 3.99 21.29
N HIS A 67 -0.21 5.27 20.92
CA HIS A 67 0.70 6.27 21.50
C HIS A 67 0.06 7.04 22.67
N ARG A 68 -0.82 6.40 23.44
CA ARG A 68 -1.23 6.96 24.74
C ARG A 68 -0.10 6.65 25.75
N PRO A 69 0.60 7.66 26.30
CA PRO A 69 1.59 7.45 27.35
C PRO A 69 0.95 6.87 28.62
#